data_AF-A0A3M8T2W6-F1
#
_entry.id   AF-A0A3M8T2W6-F1
#
_cell.length_a   1.000
_cell.length_b   1.000
_cell.length_c   1.000
_cell.angle_alpha   90.00
_cell.angle_beta   90.00
_cell.angle_gamma   90.00
#
_symmetry.space_group_name_H-M   'P 1'
#
loop_
_entity.id
_entity.type
_entity.pdbx_description
1 polymer ?
#
loop_
_entity_poly.entity_id
_entity_poly.type
_entity_poly.pdbx_seq_one_letter_code
_entity_poly.pdbx_strand_id
1 'polypeptide(L)'
;MKTLLFPNRQRSSVLILACLLVLLAASLVQGQWPDYMQLAATLDQPLSRLRWIVGDISEVAFYKHELPALGLLLGACLAHWAHVHGYRWHGFAICYGSGLWPWVFTSSLLGLLLSHALWGWTLASGTWQPTFVAFVSLPAAMVLLFGAGWQVTITGALLGALLVTPASLLMVNYLCYPLQLPVVVGNVGGMALASVIAFMLCWRFPSWVRPSHPTAAPESDAAQPDYGVAWTLRRVLADFSEAPFFGNELASLGLLLGVFLAYMLAPAAPVYGSLLLIPLVAGQALASLVGVVFWRRQWQARGWYPTYIPIVSIVPAAVLTHGGDWQVVVASAVLGALVAPPLAVAISQRLPAYMHGYIGNVVSMAISTLAIVPLVGLLAGGGV
;
A
#
# COMPACT_ATOMS: atom_id res chain seq x y z
N MET A 1 -34.89 0.08 27.40
CA MET A 1 -34.78 1.02 26.28
C MET A 1 -33.93 0.37 25.20
N LYS A 2 -34.51 0.13 24.03
CA LYS A 2 -33.85 -0.56 22.91
C LYS A 2 -32.70 0.30 22.37
N THR A 3 -31.56 -0.35 22.19
CA THR A 3 -30.28 0.11 21.66
C THR A 3 -30.43 0.74 20.27
N LEU A 4 -30.16 2.05 20.17
CA LEU A 4 -30.05 2.83 18.93
C LEU A 4 -28.59 3.30 18.76
N LEU A 5 -27.63 2.38 18.57
CA LEU A 5 -26.22 2.74 18.35
C LEU A 5 -25.51 1.83 17.34
N PHE A 6 -26.17 1.51 16.22
CA PHE A 6 -25.51 0.96 15.02
C PHE A 6 -25.74 1.72 13.67
N PRO A 7 -26.26 2.98 13.57
CA PRO A 7 -26.40 3.62 12.24
C PRO A 7 -25.12 4.27 11.68
N ASN A 8 -24.03 4.39 12.46
CA ASN A 8 -22.94 5.32 12.12
C ASN A 8 -21.89 4.75 11.13
N ARG A 9 -21.63 3.43 11.14
CA ARG A 9 -20.65 2.80 10.22
C ARG A 9 -21.12 2.74 8.77
N GLN A 10 -22.44 2.69 8.55
CA GLN A 10 -23.04 2.58 7.21
C GLN A 10 -23.02 3.92 6.47
N ARG A 11 -23.35 5.02 7.17
CA ARG A 11 -23.37 6.36 6.57
C ARG A 11 -22.00 6.82 6.11
N SER A 12 -20.94 6.52 6.87
CA SER A 12 -19.58 6.93 6.52
C SER A 12 -19.12 6.31 5.20
N SER A 13 -19.36 5.01 4.98
CA SER A 13 -18.96 4.32 3.76
C SER A 13 -19.67 4.87 2.51
N VAL A 14 -20.98 5.14 2.62
CA VAL A 14 -21.75 5.72 1.50
C VAL A 14 -21.29 7.14 1.18
N LEU A 15 -21.01 7.96 2.20
CA LEU A 15 -20.48 9.31 2.01
C LEU A 15 -19.10 9.29 1.36
N ILE A 16 -18.20 8.41 1.80
CA ILE A 16 -16.88 8.22 1.19
C ILE A 16 -17.05 7.83 -0.28
N LEU A 17 -17.92 6.86 -0.58
CA LEU A 17 -18.20 6.43 -1.95
C LEU A 17 -18.68 7.60 -2.83
N ALA A 18 -19.65 8.37 -2.35
CA ALA A 18 -20.18 9.51 -3.09
C ALA A 18 -19.10 10.57 -3.36
N CYS A 19 -18.28 10.91 -2.36
CA CYS A 19 -17.17 11.84 -2.54
C CYS A 19 -16.14 11.34 -3.55
N LEU A 20 -15.77 10.05 -3.50
CA LEU A 20 -14.83 9.45 -4.44
C LEU A 20 -15.37 9.44 -5.88
N LEU A 21 -16.66 9.15 -6.06
CA LEU A 21 -17.31 9.20 -7.38
C LEU A 21 -17.33 10.62 -7.94
N VAL A 22 -17.61 11.63 -7.11
CA VAL A 22 -17.55 13.04 -7.52
C VAL A 22 -16.13 13.43 -7.93
N LEU A 23 -15.12 13.03 -7.15
CA LEU A 23 -13.71 13.29 -7.48
C LEU A 23 -13.28 12.61 -8.79
N LEU A 24 -13.69 11.36 -9.00
CA LEU A 24 -13.43 10.63 -10.26
C LEU A 24 -14.11 11.31 -11.44
N ALA A 25 -15.40 11.66 -11.32
CA ALA A 25 -16.12 12.35 -12.36
C ALA A 25 -15.49 13.71 -12.68
N ALA A 26 -15.11 14.49 -11.66
CA ALA A 26 -14.44 15.77 -11.84
C ALA A 26 -13.08 15.61 -12.54
N SER A 27 -12.29 14.60 -12.16
CA SER A 27 -11.02 14.27 -12.81
C SER A 27 -11.22 13.93 -14.29
N LEU A 28 -12.23 13.11 -14.61
CA LEU A 28 -12.55 12.74 -15.99
C LEU A 28 -13.05 13.91 -16.84
N VAL A 29 -13.87 14.80 -16.27
CA VAL A 29 -14.44 15.96 -16.97
C VAL A 29 -13.38 17.03 -17.26
N GLN A 30 -12.42 17.24 -16.37
CA GLN A 30 -11.38 18.25 -16.57
C GLN A 30 -10.45 17.91 -17.75
N GLY A 31 -10.32 16.64 -18.12
CA GLY A 31 -9.79 16.18 -19.42
C GLY A 31 -8.32 16.47 -19.73
N GLN A 32 -7.63 17.29 -18.93
CA GLN A 32 -6.21 17.54 -19.05
C GLN A 32 -5.49 16.43 -18.29
N TRP A 33 -4.90 15.47 -19.01
CA TRP A 33 -4.12 14.36 -18.45
C TRP A 33 -2.63 14.65 -18.66
N PRO A 34 -1.99 15.46 -17.77
CA PRO A 34 -0.58 15.77 -17.92
C PRO A 34 0.24 14.50 -17.79
N ASP A 35 1.36 14.44 -18.50
CA ASP A 35 2.36 13.42 -18.24
C ASP A 35 3.01 13.64 -16.85
N TYR A 36 3.79 12.65 -16.40
CA TYR A 36 4.39 12.70 -15.07
C TYR A 36 5.31 13.91 -14.88
N MET A 37 6.09 14.27 -15.90
CA MET A 37 7.06 15.36 -15.84
C MET A 37 6.36 16.73 -15.79
N GLN A 38 5.30 16.91 -16.57
CA GLN A 38 4.47 18.11 -16.54
C GLN A 38 3.76 18.26 -15.20
N LEU A 39 3.24 17.16 -14.64
CA LEU A 39 2.62 17.17 -13.32
C LEU A 39 3.63 17.58 -12.24
N ALA A 40 4.83 16.99 -12.26
CA ALA A 40 5.92 17.32 -11.34
C ALA A 40 6.39 18.77 -11.48
N ALA A 41 6.45 19.30 -12.71
CA ALA A 41 6.87 20.67 -12.98
C ALA A 41 5.85 21.75 -12.57
N THR A 42 4.59 21.37 -12.35
CA THR A 42 3.48 22.30 -12.07
C THR A 42 2.91 22.13 -10.67
N LEU A 43 3.67 21.57 -9.72
CA LEU A 43 3.21 21.32 -8.34
C LEU A 43 2.92 22.58 -7.51
N ASP A 44 3.30 23.76 -8.00
CA ASP A 44 2.87 25.05 -7.49
C ASP A 44 1.37 25.31 -7.75
N GLN A 45 0.81 24.73 -8.81
CA GLN A 45 -0.60 24.84 -9.15
C GLN A 45 -1.47 23.96 -8.22
N PRO A 46 -2.60 24.50 -7.71
CA PRO A 46 -3.46 23.76 -6.76
C PRO A 46 -3.98 22.43 -7.30
N LEU A 47 -4.32 22.36 -8.59
CA LEU A 47 -4.85 21.15 -9.22
C LEU A 47 -3.78 20.06 -9.36
N SER A 48 -2.59 20.41 -9.86
CA SER A 48 -1.46 19.49 -9.96
C SER A 48 -1.05 18.97 -8.58
N ARG A 49 -1.03 19.84 -7.56
CA ARG A 49 -0.78 19.44 -6.17
C ARG A 49 -1.83 18.46 -5.66
N LEU A 50 -3.12 18.72 -5.91
CA LEU A 50 -4.20 17.81 -5.52
C LEU A 50 -4.05 16.45 -6.20
N ARG A 51 -3.81 16.43 -7.51
CA ARG A 51 -3.56 15.19 -8.27
C ARG A 51 -2.35 14.43 -7.76
N TRP A 52 -1.28 15.14 -7.40
CA TRP A 52 -0.10 14.54 -6.79
C TRP A 52 -0.41 13.86 -5.47
N ILE A 53 -1.11 14.56 -4.55
CA ILE A 53 -1.54 14.03 -3.25
C ILE A 53 -2.45 12.82 -3.42
N VAL A 54 -3.42 12.87 -4.35
CA VAL A 54 -4.29 11.72 -4.62
C VAL A 54 -3.47 10.57 -5.21
N GLY A 55 -2.52 10.86 -6.12
CA GLY A 55 -1.63 9.89 -6.73
C GLY A 55 -0.75 9.13 -5.75
N ASP A 56 -0.34 9.74 -4.63
CA ASP A 56 0.42 9.09 -3.54
C ASP A 56 -0.28 7.81 -3.05
N ILE A 57 -1.62 7.77 -3.06
CA ILE A 57 -2.39 6.60 -2.58
C ILE A 57 -2.10 5.34 -3.42
N SER A 58 -1.78 5.51 -4.70
CA SER A 58 -1.41 4.41 -5.62
C SER A 58 0.09 4.17 -5.71
N GLU A 59 0.90 5.01 -5.08
CA GLU A 59 2.35 5.06 -5.26
C GLU A 59 3.07 3.88 -4.62
N VAL A 60 2.48 3.25 -3.61
CA VAL A 60 2.99 1.99 -3.05
C VAL A 60 3.06 0.86 -4.08
N ALA A 61 2.22 0.91 -5.12
CA ALA A 61 2.23 0.00 -6.25
C ALA A 61 3.06 0.53 -7.44
N PHE A 62 3.78 1.64 -7.25
CA PHE A 62 4.63 2.33 -8.23
C PHE A 62 3.86 2.95 -9.41
N TYR A 63 2.55 3.14 -9.29
CA TYR A 63 1.74 3.73 -10.37
C TYR A 63 1.71 5.24 -10.34
N LYS A 64 1.66 5.85 -9.16
CA LYS A 64 1.71 7.31 -8.94
C LYS A 64 0.79 8.11 -9.88
N HIS A 65 -0.52 7.89 -9.78
CA HIS A 65 -1.52 8.60 -10.57
C HIS A 65 -2.89 8.64 -9.87
N GLU A 66 -3.70 9.68 -10.08
CA GLU A 66 -4.98 9.85 -9.39
C GLU A 66 -6.02 8.78 -9.75
N LEU A 67 -6.07 8.33 -11.01
CA LEU A 67 -7.02 7.31 -11.47
C LEU A 67 -6.86 5.95 -10.77
N PRO A 68 -5.67 5.31 -10.71
CA PRO A 68 -5.49 4.10 -9.91
C PRO A 68 -5.79 4.32 -8.43
N ALA A 69 -5.45 5.47 -7.86
CA ALA A 69 -5.77 5.79 -6.47
C ALA A 69 -7.28 5.83 -6.21
N LEU A 70 -8.04 6.55 -7.04
CA LEU A 70 -9.50 6.64 -6.95
C LEU A 70 -10.15 5.29 -7.19
N GLY A 71 -9.69 4.55 -8.20
CA GLY A 71 -10.15 3.19 -8.48
C GLY A 71 -9.95 2.24 -7.30
N LEU A 72 -8.75 2.25 -6.69
CA LEU A 72 -8.44 1.46 -5.49
C LEU A 72 -9.42 1.77 -4.35
N LEU A 73 -9.62 3.05 -4.05
CA LEU A 73 -10.50 3.48 -2.95
C LEU A 73 -11.97 3.17 -3.22
N LEU A 74 -12.45 3.32 -4.45
CA LEU A 74 -13.80 2.95 -4.85
C LEU A 74 -14.02 1.44 -4.69
N GLY A 75 -13.09 0.62 -5.17
CA GLY A 75 -13.14 -0.83 -5.02
C GLY A 75 -13.09 -1.26 -3.55
N ALA A 76 -12.24 -0.62 -2.74
CA ALA A 76 -12.15 -0.88 -1.30
C ALA A 76 -13.44 -0.48 -0.56
N CYS A 77 -14.02 0.67 -0.92
CA CYS A 77 -15.28 1.14 -0.34
C CYS A 77 -16.44 0.19 -0.69
N LEU A 78 -16.51 -0.26 -1.95
CA LEU A 78 -17.51 -1.22 -2.40
C LEU A 78 -17.38 -2.56 -1.68
N ALA A 79 -16.16 -3.09 -1.56
CA ALA A 79 -15.87 -4.32 -0.84
C ALA A 79 -16.22 -4.21 0.66
N HIS A 80 -15.85 -3.11 1.31
CA HIS A 80 -16.19 -2.89 2.71
C HIS A 80 -17.70 -2.79 2.92
N TRP A 81 -18.39 -2.01 2.08
CA TRP A 81 -19.85 -1.93 2.09
C TRP A 81 -20.46 -3.32 1.91
N ALA A 82 -19.99 -4.09 0.93
CA ALA A 82 -20.52 -5.42 0.66
C ALA A 82 -20.30 -6.40 1.81
N HIS A 83 -19.14 -6.33 2.45
CA HIS A 83 -18.79 -7.14 3.61
C HIS A 83 -19.69 -6.85 4.80
N VAL A 84 -19.93 -5.56 5.11
CA VAL A 84 -20.83 -5.15 6.20
C VAL A 84 -22.28 -5.57 5.97
N HIS A 85 -22.70 -5.76 4.71
CA HIS A 85 -24.03 -6.24 4.34
C HIS A 85 -24.11 -7.76 4.18
N GLY A 86 -23.01 -8.50 4.41
CA GLY A 86 -22.98 -9.96 4.29
C GLY A 86 -23.10 -10.49 2.86
N TYR A 87 -22.80 -9.66 1.84
CA TYR A 87 -22.88 -10.11 0.45
C TYR A 87 -21.74 -11.05 0.08
N ARG A 88 -22.06 -12.21 -0.49
CA ARG A 88 -21.07 -13.25 -0.86
C ARG A 88 -20.00 -12.81 -1.87
N TRP A 89 -20.23 -11.72 -2.60
CA TRP A 89 -19.30 -11.17 -3.59
C TRP A 89 -18.33 -10.13 -3.01
N HIS A 90 -18.36 -9.85 -1.70
CA HIS A 90 -17.50 -8.84 -1.07
C HIS A 90 -15.99 -9.08 -1.22
N GLY A 91 -15.60 -10.27 -1.66
CA GLY A 91 -14.21 -10.65 -1.87
C GLY A 91 -13.51 -11.13 -0.61
N PHE A 92 -12.19 -11.06 -0.55
CA PHE A 92 -11.45 -11.22 0.70
C PHE A 92 -11.78 -10.09 1.68
N ALA A 93 -11.87 -10.38 2.97
CA ALA A 93 -12.27 -9.36 3.94
C ALA A 93 -11.17 -8.29 4.10
N ILE A 94 -11.55 -7.03 3.87
CA ILE A 94 -10.64 -5.89 4.00
C ILE A 94 -10.17 -5.71 5.45
N CYS A 95 -8.93 -5.25 5.64
CA CYS A 95 -8.35 -5.01 6.96
C CYS A 95 -8.45 -6.25 7.87
N TYR A 96 -8.15 -7.42 7.31
CA TYR A 96 -8.24 -8.73 7.97
C TYR A 96 -9.67 -9.08 8.46
N GLY A 97 -10.71 -8.47 7.90
CA GLY A 97 -12.09 -8.64 8.36
C GLY A 97 -12.41 -7.97 9.69
N SER A 98 -11.54 -7.09 10.20
CA SER A 98 -11.77 -6.35 11.45
C SER A 98 -12.93 -5.36 11.40
N GLY A 99 -13.41 -5.00 10.20
CA GLY A 99 -14.39 -3.94 10.00
C GLY A 99 -13.86 -2.53 10.31
N LEU A 100 -12.55 -2.37 10.48
CA LEU A 100 -11.89 -1.10 10.83
C LEU A 100 -11.53 -0.23 9.62
N TRP A 101 -11.88 -0.65 8.41
CA TRP A 101 -11.49 0.05 7.17
C TRP A 101 -11.75 1.57 7.18
N PRO A 102 -12.91 2.09 7.63
CA PRO A 102 -13.12 3.53 7.67
C PRO A 102 -12.12 4.28 8.56
N TRP A 103 -11.71 3.67 9.68
CA TRP A 103 -10.71 4.24 10.58
C TRP A 103 -9.30 4.14 10.00
N VAL A 104 -8.98 3.00 9.38
CA VAL A 104 -7.70 2.79 8.66
C VAL A 104 -7.55 3.83 7.56
N PHE A 105 -8.56 4.00 6.72
CA PHE A 105 -8.61 5.00 5.65
C PHE A 105 -8.46 6.42 6.21
N THR A 106 -9.23 6.77 7.25
CA THR A 106 -9.21 8.12 7.83
C THR A 106 -7.83 8.45 8.43
N SER A 107 -7.22 7.53 9.19
CA SER A 107 -5.90 7.75 9.80
C SER A 107 -4.82 7.88 8.73
N SER A 108 -4.86 7.02 7.71
CA SER A 108 -3.91 7.02 6.59
C SER A 108 -4.00 8.28 5.75
N LEU A 109 -5.23 8.71 5.40
CA LEU A 109 -5.47 9.94 4.65
C LEU A 109 -5.04 11.16 5.45
N LEU A 110 -5.35 11.23 6.74
CA LEU A 110 -4.90 12.31 7.60
C LEU A 110 -3.37 12.35 7.71
N GLY A 111 -2.72 11.20 7.87
CA GLY A 111 -1.26 11.10 7.90
C GLY A 111 -0.61 11.55 6.59
N LEU A 112 -1.21 11.23 5.45
CA LEU A 112 -0.79 11.69 4.13
C LEU A 112 -0.92 13.21 3.99
N LEU A 113 -2.07 13.78 4.33
CA LEU A 113 -2.32 15.22 4.25
C LEU A 113 -1.39 16.01 5.18
N LEU A 114 -1.18 15.52 6.41
CA LEU A 114 -0.21 16.10 7.34
C LEU A 114 1.22 15.99 6.81
N SER A 115 1.57 14.88 6.16
CA SER A 115 2.90 14.71 5.55
C SER A 115 3.13 15.74 4.43
N HIS A 116 2.13 16.00 3.59
CA HIS A 116 2.20 17.06 2.58
C HIS A 116 2.27 18.45 3.21
N ALA A 117 1.51 18.71 4.27
CA ALA A 117 1.53 20.00 4.95
C ALA A 117 2.90 20.31 5.59
N LEU A 118 3.55 19.31 6.20
CA LEU A 118 4.81 19.48 6.93
C LEU A 118 6.05 19.32 6.04
N TRP A 119 5.99 18.42 5.06
CA TRP A 119 7.14 17.98 4.26
C TRP A 119 6.98 18.18 2.77
N GLY A 120 5.83 18.65 2.27
CA GLY A 120 5.59 18.86 0.84
C GLY A 120 6.56 19.86 0.20
N TRP A 121 7.17 20.74 1.00
CA TRP A 121 8.24 21.65 0.54
C TRP A 121 9.45 20.89 -0.02
N THR A 122 9.69 19.64 0.38
CA THR A 122 10.79 18.80 -0.13
C THR A 122 10.64 18.45 -1.61
N LEU A 123 9.44 18.60 -2.19
CA LEU A 123 9.20 18.42 -3.62
C LEU A 123 9.71 19.60 -4.47
N ALA A 124 10.02 20.74 -3.85
CA ALA A 124 10.45 21.95 -4.57
C ALA A 124 11.82 21.81 -5.25
N SER A 125 12.63 20.82 -4.84
CA SER A 125 13.91 20.51 -5.49
C SER A 125 13.75 19.84 -6.86
N GLY A 126 12.52 19.49 -7.26
CA GLY A 126 12.24 18.75 -8.50
C GLY A 126 12.65 17.27 -8.43
N THR A 127 13.23 16.83 -7.32
CA THR A 127 13.51 15.41 -7.06
C THR A 127 12.31 14.72 -6.43
N TRP A 128 12.12 13.45 -6.78
CA TRP A 128 11.08 12.62 -6.21
C TRP A 128 11.27 12.44 -4.70
N GLN A 129 10.15 12.43 -3.95
CA GLN A 129 10.15 12.27 -2.50
C GLN A 129 9.08 11.27 -2.04
N PRO A 130 9.35 10.49 -0.97
CA PRO A 130 8.45 9.46 -0.46
C PRO A 130 7.30 10.01 0.39
N THR A 131 6.48 10.92 -0.14
CA THR A 131 5.37 11.54 0.63
C THR A 131 4.22 10.58 0.92
N PHE A 132 4.06 9.54 0.10
CA PHE A 132 3.01 8.53 0.24
C PHE A 132 3.17 7.61 1.46
N VAL A 133 4.37 7.53 2.05
CA VAL A 133 4.71 6.47 3.01
C VAL A 133 3.82 6.46 4.24
N ALA A 134 3.34 7.63 4.69
CA ALA A 134 2.41 7.74 5.80
C ALA A 134 1.05 7.07 5.48
N PHE A 135 0.60 7.08 4.22
CA PHE A 135 -0.67 6.47 3.85
C PHE A 135 -0.66 4.93 3.99
N VAL A 136 0.48 4.28 3.77
CA VAL A 136 0.57 2.82 3.62
C VAL A 136 1.30 2.11 4.75
N SER A 137 1.48 2.79 5.90
CA SER A 137 2.33 2.27 6.98
C SER A 137 1.71 2.41 8.37
N LEU A 138 2.34 3.21 9.23
CA LEU A 138 2.07 3.31 10.65
C LEU A 138 0.63 3.74 10.98
N PRO A 139 0.03 4.75 10.32
CA PRO A 139 -1.34 5.16 10.65
C PRO A 139 -2.36 4.01 10.55
N ALA A 140 -2.29 3.23 9.46
CA ALA A 140 -3.13 2.04 9.29
C ALA A 140 -2.82 0.97 10.35
N ALA A 141 -1.54 0.67 10.57
CA ALA A 141 -1.12 -0.34 11.54
C ALA A 141 -1.51 0.01 12.99
N MET A 142 -1.51 1.30 13.34
CA MET A 142 -1.96 1.80 14.64
C MET A 142 -3.44 1.51 14.86
N VAL A 143 -4.28 1.75 13.86
CA VAL A 143 -5.72 1.44 13.93
C VAL A 143 -5.94 -0.08 13.99
N LEU A 144 -5.19 -0.86 13.23
CA LEU A 144 -5.33 -2.32 13.22
C LEU A 144 -4.89 -2.97 14.54
N LEU A 145 -3.87 -2.40 15.20
CA LEU A 145 -3.35 -2.92 16.46
C LEU A 145 -4.12 -2.42 17.68
N PHE A 146 -4.43 -1.13 17.75
CA PHE A 146 -5.06 -0.48 18.90
C PHE A 146 -6.58 -0.28 18.74
N GLY A 147 -7.14 -0.57 17.57
CA GLY A 147 -8.57 -0.53 17.31
C GLY A 147 -9.09 0.84 16.84
N ALA A 148 -10.43 0.96 16.84
CA ALA A 148 -11.14 2.16 16.41
C ALA A 148 -11.05 3.31 17.42
N GLY A 149 -11.08 4.55 16.91
CA GLY A 149 -11.27 5.76 17.72
C GLY A 149 -10.48 6.95 17.19
N TRP A 150 -10.99 8.16 17.43
CA TRP A 150 -10.32 9.39 17.02
C TRP A 150 -8.94 9.56 17.65
N GLN A 151 -8.79 9.10 18.89
CA GLN A 151 -7.50 9.16 19.56
C GLN A 151 -6.44 8.34 18.82
N VAL A 152 -6.71 7.05 18.58
CA VAL A 152 -5.80 6.17 17.81
C VAL A 152 -5.57 6.71 16.39
N THR A 153 -6.63 7.21 15.75
CA THR A 153 -6.59 7.75 14.38
C THR A 153 -5.67 8.97 14.26
N ILE A 154 -5.83 9.94 15.16
CA ILE A 154 -5.05 11.19 15.18
C ILE A 154 -3.61 10.88 15.60
N THR A 155 -3.40 10.08 16.64
CA THR A 155 -2.06 9.67 17.07
C THR A 155 -1.33 8.93 15.96
N GLY A 156 -1.98 7.98 15.29
CA GLY A 156 -1.42 7.26 14.15
C GLY A 156 -1.01 8.20 13.02
N ALA A 157 -1.90 9.13 12.64
CA ALA A 157 -1.63 10.11 11.59
C ALA A 157 -0.46 11.06 11.95
N LEU A 158 -0.42 11.56 13.18
CA LEU A 158 0.65 12.43 13.67
C LEU A 158 2.00 11.70 13.70
N LEU A 159 2.05 10.48 14.24
CA LEU A 159 3.29 9.70 14.28
C LEU A 159 3.74 9.30 12.85
N GLY A 160 2.80 9.01 11.95
CA GLY A 160 3.09 8.79 10.53
C GLY A 160 3.78 10.01 9.91
N ALA A 161 3.19 11.19 10.05
CA ALA A 161 3.73 12.41 9.47
C ALA A 161 5.03 12.90 10.15
N LEU A 162 5.18 12.72 11.47
CA LEU A 162 6.32 13.24 12.24
C LEU A 162 7.49 12.27 12.36
N LEU A 163 7.27 10.97 12.18
CA LEU A 163 8.34 9.96 12.28
C LEU A 163 8.57 9.26 10.93
N VAL A 164 7.51 8.72 10.31
CA VAL A 164 7.68 7.85 9.13
C VAL A 164 8.12 8.64 7.90
N THR A 165 7.45 9.75 7.61
CA THR A 165 7.79 10.61 6.46
C THR A 165 9.22 11.14 6.55
N PRO A 166 9.67 11.81 7.64
CA PRO A 166 11.04 12.28 7.73
C PRO A 166 12.08 11.16 7.77
N ALA A 167 11.81 10.02 8.42
CA ALA A 167 12.74 8.89 8.39
C ALA A 167 12.94 8.36 6.96
N SER A 168 11.84 8.25 6.19
CA SER A 168 11.89 7.83 4.79
C SER A 168 12.60 8.86 3.91
N LEU A 169 12.32 10.15 4.10
CA LEU A 169 13.03 11.25 3.44
C LEU A 169 14.53 11.17 3.71
N LEU A 170 14.94 10.99 4.96
CA LEU A 170 16.35 10.90 5.34
C LEU A 170 17.02 9.70 4.67
N MET A 171 16.39 8.53 4.73
CA MET A 171 16.95 7.32 4.10
C MET A 171 16.98 7.40 2.57
N VAL A 172 15.98 8.01 1.92
CA VAL A 172 16.02 8.19 0.47
C VAL A 172 17.13 9.18 0.09
N ASN A 173 17.14 10.37 0.70
CA ASN A 173 18.02 11.45 0.27
C ASN A 173 19.47 11.27 0.68
N TYR A 174 19.74 10.67 1.84
CA TYR A 174 21.11 10.55 2.38
C TYR A 174 21.68 9.13 2.35
N LEU A 175 20.87 8.11 2.04
CA LEU A 175 21.36 6.75 1.87
C LEU A 175 21.12 6.25 0.44
N CYS A 176 19.89 6.32 -0.08
CA CYS A 176 19.59 5.70 -1.38
C CYS A 176 20.18 6.49 -2.55
N TYR A 177 19.95 7.82 -2.63
CA TYR A 177 20.50 8.61 -3.73
C TYR A 177 22.04 8.59 -3.78
N PRO A 178 22.80 8.79 -2.67
CA PRO A 178 24.26 8.78 -2.73
C PRO A 178 24.85 7.41 -3.09
N LEU A 179 24.21 6.32 -2.64
CA LEU A 179 24.65 4.95 -2.92
C LEU A 179 24.00 4.33 -4.17
N GLN A 180 23.20 5.11 -4.91
CA GLN A 180 22.43 4.67 -6.08
C GLN A 180 21.58 3.42 -5.82
N LEU A 181 21.05 3.29 -4.60
CA LEU A 181 20.18 2.18 -4.23
C LEU A 181 18.74 2.45 -4.70
N PRO A 182 17.94 1.40 -4.99
CA PRO A 182 16.53 1.56 -5.26
C PRO A 182 15.81 2.29 -4.12
N VAL A 183 15.11 3.38 -4.42
CA VAL A 183 14.48 4.26 -3.41
C VAL A 183 13.50 3.54 -2.49
N VAL A 184 12.92 2.42 -2.94
CA VAL A 184 12.05 1.59 -2.10
C VAL A 184 12.73 1.11 -0.82
N VAL A 185 14.05 0.87 -0.86
CA VAL A 185 14.84 0.48 0.32
C VAL A 185 14.76 1.58 1.38
N GLY A 186 14.92 2.83 0.97
CA GLY A 186 14.81 3.99 1.86
C GLY A 186 13.39 4.19 2.40
N ASN A 187 12.39 4.02 1.53
CA ASN A 187 10.98 4.13 1.91
C ASN A 187 10.62 3.13 3.02
N VAL A 188 10.83 1.85 2.75
CA VAL A 188 10.39 0.76 3.63
C VAL A 188 11.31 0.62 4.85
N GLY A 189 12.59 0.96 4.72
CA GLY A 189 13.50 1.10 5.85
C GLY A 189 13.09 2.23 6.80
N GLY A 190 12.70 3.39 6.25
CA GLY A 190 12.20 4.53 7.01
C GLY A 190 10.90 4.19 7.74
N MET A 191 9.97 3.51 7.06
CA MET A 191 8.78 2.93 7.67
C MET A 191 9.14 2.01 8.83
N ALA A 192 10.02 1.04 8.63
CA ALA A 192 10.39 0.08 9.68
C ALA A 192 10.94 0.78 10.93
N LEU A 193 11.96 1.64 10.75
CA LEU A 193 12.64 2.34 11.84
C LEU A 193 11.68 3.24 12.63
N ALA A 194 10.95 4.11 11.94
CA ALA A 194 10.03 5.03 12.56
C ALA A 194 8.91 4.32 13.31
N SER A 195 8.48 3.16 12.80
CA SER A 195 7.35 2.43 13.35
C SER A 195 7.74 1.62 14.59
N VAL A 196 8.96 1.09 14.62
CA VAL A 196 9.57 0.52 15.82
C VAL A 196 9.63 1.58 16.94
N ILE A 197 10.08 2.80 16.63
CA ILE A 197 10.10 3.92 17.58
C ILE A 197 8.68 4.28 18.03
N ALA A 198 7.74 4.40 17.09
CA ALA A 198 6.36 4.77 17.39
C ALA A 198 5.67 3.75 18.32
N PHE A 199 5.77 2.45 18.04
CA PHE A 199 5.19 1.44 18.91
C PHE A 199 5.86 1.40 20.28
N MET A 200 7.17 1.64 20.38
CA MET A 200 7.84 1.80 21.68
C MET A 200 7.29 3.00 22.47
N LEU A 201 7.05 4.13 21.80
CA LEU A 201 6.44 5.31 22.43
C LEU A 201 5.00 5.02 22.88
N CYS A 202 4.19 4.38 22.05
CA CYS A 202 2.81 4.00 22.41
C CYS A 202 2.76 2.96 23.54
N TRP A 203 3.71 2.03 23.57
CA TRP A 203 3.86 1.08 24.67
C TRP A 203 4.26 1.79 25.97
N ARG A 204 5.17 2.78 25.90
CA ARG A 204 5.60 3.57 27.05
C ARG A 204 4.53 4.56 27.54
N PHE A 205 3.73 5.11 26.63
CA PHE A 205 2.67 6.07 26.88
C PHE A 205 1.33 5.52 26.38
N PRO A 206 0.78 4.47 27.04
CA PRO A 206 -0.43 3.79 26.56
C PRO A 206 -1.65 4.71 26.57
N SER A 207 -1.62 5.81 27.32
CA SER A 207 -2.65 6.83 27.30
C SER A 207 -2.87 7.43 25.92
N TRP A 208 -1.91 7.37 24.99
CA TRP A 208 -2.03 7.90 23.62
C TRP A 208 -2.87 7.03 22.69
N VAL A 209 -3.06 5.75 23.02
CA VAL A 209 -3.68 4.75 22.13
C VAL A 209 -4.78 3.97 22.85
N ARG A 210 -5.35 4.53 23.92
CA ARG A 210 -6.47 3.89 24.62
C ARG A 210 -7.67 3.80 23.67
N PRO A 211 -8.20 2.58 23.42
CA PRO A 211 -9.42 2.45 22.63
C PRO A 211 -10.55 3.18 23.34
N SER A 212 -11.28 4.03 22.61
CA SER A 212 -12.48 4.69 23.18
C SER A 212 -13.63 3.69 23.37
N HIS A 213 -13.59 2.57 22.66
CA HIS A 213 -14.54 1.46 22.80
C HIS A 213 -13.82 0.12 22.57
N PRO A 214 -14.14 -0.94 23.34
CA PRO A 214 -13.74 -2.29 23.00
C PRO A 214 -14.25 -2.61 21.59
N THR A 215 -13.35 -2.92 20.67
CA THR A 215 -13.76 -3.44 19.37
C THR A 215 -14.23 -4.86 19.61
N ALA A 216 -15.52 -5.14 19.35
CA ALA A 216 -16.01 -6.51 19.33
C ALA A 216 -15.13 -7.31 18.37
N ALA A 217 -14.57 -8.42 18.84
CA ALA A 217 -13.84 -9.33 17.98
C ALA A 217 -14.78 -9.71 16.82
N PRO A 218 -14.34 -9.58 15.55
CA PRO A 218 -15.15 -10.09 14.45
C PRO A 218 -15.40 -11.59 14.68
N GLU A 219 -16.66 -12.00 14.59
CA GLU A 219 -17.02 -13.42 14.60
C GLU A 219 -16.37 -14.08 13.39
N SER A 220 -15.43 -14.98 13.65
CA SER A 220 -14.75 -15.80 12.66
C SER A 220 -15.66 -16.95 12.22
N ASP A 221 -16.73 -16.62 11.50
CA ASP A 221 -17.66 -17.62 10.93
C ASP A 221 -17.42 -17.83 9.43
N ALA A 222 -16.15 -17.76 9.00
CA ALA A 222 -15.77 -18.12 7.65
C ALA A 222 -15.47 -19.64 7.59
N ALA A 223 -16.31 -20.37 6.84
CA ALA A 223 -15.99 -21.71 6.39
C ALA A 223 -14.57 -21.74 5.80
N GLN A 224 -13.81 -22.82 6.06
CA GLN A 224 -12.45 -22.91 5.54
C GLN A 224 -12.46 -22.73 4.01
N PRO A 225 -11.68 -21.78 3.48
CA PRO A 225 -11.68 -21.52 2.05
C PRO A 225 -11.15 -22.74 1.29
N ASP A 226 -11.80 -23.07 0.18
CA ASP A 226 -11.23 -24.02 -0.79
C ASP A 226 -10.08 -23.33 -1.53
N TYR A 227 -8.85 -23.79 -1.28
CA TYR A 227 -7.61 -23.28 -1.89
C TYR A 227 -7.42 -23.72 -3.36
N GLY A 228 -8.53 -23.94 -4.08
CA GLY A 228 -8.56 -24.28 -5.50
C GLY A 228 -8.12 -23.13 -6.43
N VAL A 229 -8.36 -23.32 -7.73
CA VAL A 229 -7.94 -22.38 -8.79
C VAL A 229 -8.63 -21.02 -8.63
N ALA A 230 -9.94 -21.00 -8.37
CA ALA A 230 -10.69 -19.75 -8.21
C ALA A 230 -10.18 -18.91 -7.02
N TRP A 231 -9.88 -19.56 -5.89
CA TRP A 231 -9.26 -18.90 -4.74
C TRP A 231 -7.88 -18.35 -5.08
N THR A 232 -7.08 -19.13 -5.80
CA THR A 232 -5.73 -18.72 -6.23
C THR A 232 -5.79 -17.46 -7.09
N LEU A 233 -6.63 -17.43 -8.13
CA LEU A 233 -6.75 -16.26 -9.00
C LEU A 233 -7.26 -15.02 -8.25
N ARG A 234 -8.24 -15.19 -7.36
CA ARG A 234 -8.75 -14.09 -6.52
C ARG A 234 -7.67 -13.57 -5.58
N ARG A 235 -6.85 -14.45 -5.00
CA ARG A 235 -5.76 -14.06 -4.09
C ARG A 235 -4.64 -13.34 -4.83
N VAL A 236 -4.29 -13.83 -6.02
CA VAL A 236 -3.31 -13.18 -6.89
C VAL A 236 -3.70 -11.73 -7.19
N LEU A 237 -4.98 -11.53 -7.49
CA LEU A 237 -5.55 -10.21 -7.71
C LEU A 237 -5.57 -9.39 -6.42
N ALA A 238 -6.02 -9.96 -5.30
CA ALA A 238 -6.09 -9.29 -4.00
C ALA A 238 -4.73 -8.79 -3.49
N ASP A 239 -3.61 -9.43 -3.85
CA ASP A 239 -2.27 -9.01 -3.42
C ASP A 239 -1.90 -7.58 -3.88
N PHE A 240 -2.43 -7.09 -4.99
CA PHE A 240 -2.20 -5.71 -5.47
C PHE A 240 -2.68 -4.62 -4.50
N SER A 241 -3.61 -4.93 -3.61
CA SER A 241 -4.15 -3.98 -2.61
C SER A 241 -3.79 -4.35 -1.17
N GLU A 242 -2.90 -5.32 -0.97
CA GLU A 242 -2.51 -5.78 0.37
C GLU A 242 -1.62 -4.76 1.10
N ALA A 243 -0.77 -4.03 0.38
CA ALA A 243 0.15 -3.05 0.97
C ALA A 243 -0.55 -1.92 1.78
N PRO A 244 -1.65 -1.30 1.30
CA PRO A 244 -2.47 -0.39 2.11
C PRO A 244 -3.42 -1.11 3.08
N PHE A 245 -3.20 -2.40 3.38
CA PHE A 245 -3.99 -3.25 4.27
C PHE A 245 -5.42 -3.56 3.78
N PHE A 246 -5.66 -3.50 2.46
CA PHE A 246 -6.98 -3.83 1.91
C PHE A 246 -7.08 -5.30 1.53
N GLY A 247 -6.13 -5.83 0.77
CA GLY A 247 -6.02 -7.26 0.52
C GLY A 247 -7.26 -7.87 -0.11
N ASN A 248 -7.86 -7.16 -1.07
CA ASN A 248 -9.17 -7.45 -1.63
C ASN A 248 -9.17 -7.30 -3.15
N GLU A 249 -9.78 -8.25 -3.84
CA GLU A 249 -9.80 -8.32 -5.29
C GLU A 249 -10.60 -7.19 -5.96
N LEU A 250 -11.65 -6.64 -5.33
CA LEU A 250 -12.39 -5.50 -5.88
C LEU A 250 -11.58 -4.21 -5.80
N ALA A 251 -10.88 -4.01 -4.67
CA ALA A 251 -9.93 -2.90 -4.52
C ALA A 251 -8.82 -2.98 -5.57
N SER A 252 -8.25 -4.17 -5.76
CA SER A 252 -7.22 -4.41 -6.78
C SER A 252 -7.72 -4.24 -8.20
N LEU A 253 -8.95 -4.69 -8.52
CA LEU A 253 -9.55 -4.45 -9.84
C LEU A 253 -9.73 -2.97 -10.10
N GLY A 254 -10.22 -2.21 -9.12
CA GLY A 254 -10.33 -0.76 -9.23
C GLY A 254 -8.97 -0.09 -9.48
N LEU A 255 -7.93 -0.50 -8.76
CA LEU A 255 -6.56 -0.04 -8.97
C LEU A 255 -6.06 -0.32 -10.39
N LEU A 256 -6.20 -1.57 -10.86
CA LEU A 256 -5.72 -1.99 -12.18
C LEU A 256 -6.51 -1.32 -13.30
N LEU A 257 -7.84 -1.25 -13.21
CA LEU A 257 -8.65 -0.51 -14.18
C LEU A 257 -8.27 0.97 -14.22
N GLY A 258 -8.02 1.57 -13.06
CA GLY A 258 -7.57 2.96 -12.97
C GLY A 258 -6.20 3.20 -13.61
N VAL A 259 -5.22 2.30 -13.41
CA VAL A 259 -3.89 2.46 -14.05
C VAL A 259 -3.94 2.20 -15.55
N PHE A 260 -4.71 1.21 -16.01
CA PHE A 260 -4.89 0.99 -17.45
C PHE A 260 -5.63 2.16 -18.12
N LEU A 261 -6.63 2.74 -17.46
CA LEU A 261 -7.28 3.94 -17.96
C LEU A 261 -6.30 5.12 -18.03
N ALA A 262 -5.49 5.34 -16.98
CA ALA A 262 -4.44 6.36 -17.00
C ALA A 262 -3.47 6.16 -18.17
N TYR A 263 -3.03 4.93 -18.39
CA TYR A 263 -2.14 4.57 -19.50
C TYR A 263 -2.76 4.81 -20.88
N MET A 264 -4.05 4.50 -21.06
CA MET A 264 -4.74 4.76 -22.32
C MET A 264 -4.92 6.25 -22.61
N LEU A 265 -5.07 7.07 -21.57
CA LEU A 265 -5.26 8.52 -21.68
C LEU A 265 -3.93 9.26 -21.86
N ALA A 266 -2.90 8.85 -21.11
CA ALA A 266 -1.57 9.43 -21.14
C ALA A 266 -0.53 8.36 -20.74
N PRO A 267 0.08 7.63 -21.70
CA PRO A 267 1.01 6.53 -21.41
C PRO A 267 2.21 6.90 -20.54
N ALA A 268 2.66 8.15 -20.62
CA ALA A 268 3.76 8.71 -19.84
C ALA A 268 3.35 9.31 -18.49
N ALA A 269 2.09 9.18 -18.08
CA ALA A 269 1.61 9.66 -16.78
C ALA A 269 1.87 8.66 -15.63
N PRO A 270 1.51 7.36 -15.75
CA PRO A 270 1.79 6.41 -14.68
C PRO A 270 3.26 5.97 -14.67
N VAL A 271 3.67 5.33 -13.57
CA VAL A 271 5.00 4.70 -13.40
C VAL A 271 6.13 5.71 -13.63
N TYR A 272 5.97 6.89 -13.03
CA TYR A 272 6.96 7.97 -13.06
C TYR A 272 7.38 8.40 -14.48
N GLY A 273 6.52 8.18 -15.48
CA GLY A 273 6.81 8.48 -16.89
C GLY A 273 7.81 7.53 -17.56
N SER A 274 8.14 6.40 -16.94
CA SER A 274 9.11 5.43 -17.47
C SER A 274 8.64 4.65 -18.71
N LEU A 275 7.34 4.68 -19.02
CA LEU A 275 6.69 3.85 -20.05
C LEU A 275 6.79 2.32 -19.79
N LEU A 276 7.15 1.91 -18.56
CA LEU A 276 7.33 0.50 -18.18
C LEU A 276 6.10 -0.14 -17.53
N LEU A 277 4.90 0.42 -17.76
CA LEU A 277 3.69 -0.08 -17.08
C LEU A 277 3.41 -1.56 -17.36
N ILE A 278 3.43 -1.96 -18.63
CA ILE A 278 3.10 -3.33 -19.02
C ILE A 278 4.05 -4.37 -18.39
N PRO A 279 5.40 -4.25 -18.52
CA PRO A 279 6.30 -5.20 -17.87
C PRO A 279 6.21 -5.16 -16.34
N LEU A 280 5.95 -3.99 -15.74
CA LEU A 280 5.77 -3.85 -14.30
C LEU A 280 4.53 -4.61 -13.80
N VAL A 281 3.37 -4.40 -14.42
CA VAL A 281 2.12 -5.10 -14.05
C VAL A 281 2.24 -6.60 -14.31
N ALA A 282 2.88 -7.00 -15.41
CA ALA A 282 3.12 -8.40 -15.72
C ALA A 282 4.02 -9.09 -14.67
N GLY A 283 5.13 -8.45 -14.28
CA GLY A 283 6.02 -8.95 -13.23
C GLY A 283 5.35 -9.03 -11.88
N GLN A 284 4.54 -8.02 -11.54
CA GLN A 284 3.75 -7.96 -10.32
C GLN A 284 2.75 -9.12 -10.24
N ALA A 285 1.98 -9.35 -11.32
CA ALA A 285 1.04 -10.46 -11.41
C ALA A 285 1.75 -11.82 -11.36
N LEU A 286 2.91 -11.94 -12.02
CA LEU A 286 3.73 -13.17 -11.99
C LEU A 286 4.27 -13.45 -10.59
N ALA A 287 4.81 -12.44 -9.90
CA ALA A 287 5.34 -12.60 -8.55
C ALA A 287 4.25 -13.04 -7.57
N SER A 288 3.08 -12.42 -7.69
CA SER A 288 1.87 -12.80 -6.95
C SER A 288 1.49 -14.27 -7.22
N LEU A 289 1.38 -14.66 -8.49
CA LEU A 289 1.04 -16.03 -8.89
C LEU A 289 2.03 -17.06 -8.35
N VAL A 290 3.34 -16.82 -8.54
CA VAL A 290 4.40 -17.71 -8.02
C VAL A 290 4.32 -17.79 -6.51
N GLY A 291 4.18 -16.66 -5.82
CA GLY A 291 4.09 -16.59 -4.37
C GLY A 291 2.89 -17.38 -3.83
N VAL A 292 1.70 -17.15 -4.38
CA VAL A 292 0.46 -17.81 -3.93
C VAL A 292 0.49 -19.32 -4.22
N VAL A 293 0.98 -19.74 -5.38
CA VAL A 293 1.05 -21.17 -5.74
C VAL A 293 2.11 -21.89 -4.91
N PHE A 294 3.33 -21.34 -4.85
CA PHE A 294 4.44 -21.99 -4.15
C PHE A 294 4.19 -22.06 -2.64
N TRP A 295 3.67 -20.98 -2.05
CA TRP A 295 3.41 -20.90 -0.61
C TRP A 295 1.98 -21.27 -0.21
N ARG A 296 1.20 -21.94 -1.07
CA ARG A 296 -0.18 -22.34 -0.78
C ARG A 296 -0.34 -23.11 0.53
N ARG A 297 0.61 -24.01 0.85
CA ARG A 297 0.59 -24.75 2.12
C ARG A 297 0.74 -23.84 3.34
N GLN A 298 1.51 -22.76 3.22
CA GLN A 298 1.65 -21.78 4.31
C GLN A 298 0.38 -20.95 4.46
N TRP A 299 -0.26 -20.58 3.35
CA TRP A 299 -1.59 -19.97 3.35
C TRP A 299 -2.64 -20.84 4.05
N GLN A 300 -2.63 -22.15 3.81
CA GLN A 300 -3.51 -23.12 4.49
C GLN A 300 -3.20 -23.23 5.99
N ALA A 301 -1.92 -23.33 6.35
CA ALA A 301 -1.51 -23.52 7.74
C ALA A 301 -1.71 -22.27 8.62
N ARG A 302 -1.60 -21.07 8.03
CA ARG A 302 -1.57 -19.80 8.76
C ARG A 302 -2.80 -18.92 8.52
N GLY A 303 -3.64 -19.24 7.55
CA GLY A 303 -4.75 -18.40 7.08
C GLY A 303 -4.31 -17.15 6.29
N TRP A 304 -3.06 -16.70 6.47
CA TRP A 304 -2.47 -15.56 5.77
C TRP A 304 -0.98 -15.75 5.50
N TYR A 305 -0.49 -15.27 4.35
CA TYR A 305 0.93 -15.26 4.02
C TYR A 305 1.30 -14.03 3.15
N PRO A 306 2.45 -13.37 3.37
CA PRO A 306 2.75 -12.09 2.72
C PRO A 306 3.27 -12.21 1.28
N THR A 307 2.49 -12.83 0.38
CA THR A 307 2.87 -13.03 -1.04
C THR A 307 2.85 -11.76 -1.88
N TYR A 308 2.25 -10.68 -1.36
CA TYR A 308 2.23 -9.37 -2.00
C TYR A 308 3.57 -8.62 -1.96
N ILE A 309 4.48 -8.99 -1.06
CA ILE A 309 5.74 -8.26 -0.84
C ILE A 309 6.51 -7.96 -2.14
N PRO A 310 6.80 -8.94 -3.03
CA PRO A 310 7.55 -8.68 -4.26
C PRO A 310 6.83 -7.74 -5.23
N ILE A 311 5.50 -7.62 -5.16
CA ILE A 311 4.69 -6.76 -6.02
C ILE A 311 4.99 -5.28 -5.75
N VAL A 312 5.25 -4.93 -4.49
CA VAL A 312 5.43 -3.55 -4.02
C VAL A 312 6.88 -3.25 -3.61
N SER A 313 7.83 -4.07 -4.04
CA SER A 313 9.24 -3.85 -3.73
C SER A 313 10.18 -4.37 -4.82
N ILE A 314 10.48 -5.67 -4.83
CA ILE A 314 11.49 -6.26 -5.71
C ILE A 314 11.18 -6.03 -7.20
N VAL A 315 9.96 -6.38 -7.66
CA VAL A 315 9.63 -6.31 -9.10
C VAL A 315 9.69 -4.87 -9.61
N PRO A 316 8.99 -3.89 -9.00
CA PRO A 316 9.05 -2.52 -9.48
C PRO A 316 10.46 -1.94 -9.42
N ALA A 317 11.23 -2.22 -8.36
CA ALA A 317 12.60 -1.76 -8.25
C ALA A 317 13.49 -2.34 -9.35
N ALA A 318 13.39 -3.64 -9.65
CA ALA A 318 14.17 -4.27 -10.71
C ALA A 318 13.78 -3.76 -12.10
N VAL A 319 12.49 -3.64 -12.39
CA VAL A 319 12.00 -3.16 -13.69
C VAL A 319 12.38 -1.69 -13.92
N LEU A 320 12.26 -0.84 -12.90
CA LEU A 320 12.63 0.58 -13.01
C LEU A 320 14.15 0.78 -13.11
N THR A 321 14.96 -0.11 -12.53
CA THR A 321 16.43 0.01 -12.55
C THR A 321 17.03 -0.60 -13.83
N HIS A 322 16.55 -1.78 -14.23
CA HIS A 322 17.16 -2.59 -15.28
C HIS A 322 16.33 -2.67 -16.57
N GLY A 323 15.14 -2.08 -16.59
CA GLY A 323 14.25 -2.05 -17.75
C GLY A 323 13.20 -3.17 -17.78
N GLY A 324 12.42 -3.18 -18.87
CA GLY A 324 11.24 -4.02 -19.03
C GLY A 324 11.47 -5.39 -19.66
N ASP A 325 12.72 -5.82 -19.81
CA ASP A 325 13.05 -7.09 -20.47
C ASP A 325 12.50 -8.30 -19.71
N TRP A 326 12.10 -9.33 -20.46
CA TRP A 326 11.44 -10.51 -19.89
C TRP A 326 12.32 -11.20 -18.84
N GLN A 327 13.65 -11.16 -18.97
CA GLN A 327 14.59 -11.73 -17.99
C GLN A 327 14.51 -10.99 -16.65
N VAL A 328 14.49 -9.65 -16.68
CA VAL A 328 14.33 -8.82 -15.48
C VAL A 328 12.99 -9.10 -14.81
N VAL A 329 11.91 -9.12 -15.61
CA VAL A 329 10.54 -9.38 -15.15
C VAL A 329 10.43 -10.75 -14.47
N VAL A 330 10.90 -11.82 -15.13
CA VAL A 330 10.80 -13.19 -14.61
C VAL A 330 11.72 -13.41 -13.42
N ALA A 331 12.98 -12.99 -13.49
CA ALA A 331 13.94 -13.22 -12.41
C ALA A 331 13.55 -12.48 -11.14
N SER A 332 13.17 -11.20 -11.24
CA SER A 332 12.73 -10.41 -10.08
C SER A 332 11.45 -10.96 -9.46
N ALA A 333 10.48 -11.38 -10.28
CA ALA A 333 9.24 -11.96 -9.81
C ALA A 333 9.44 -13.28 -9.05
N VAL A 334 10.22 -14.20 -9.63
CA VAL A 334 10.44 -15.53 -9.03
C VAL A 334 11.30 -15.41 -7.77
N LEU A 335 12.46 -14.74 -7.84
CA LEU A 335 13.35 -14.59 -6.67
C LEU A 335 12.64 -13.84 -5.54
N GLY A 336 11.93 -12.76 -5.86
CA GLY A 336 11.15 -12.00 -4.88
C GLY A 336 10.07 -12.85 -4.19
N ALA A 337 9.30 -13.62 -4.96
CA ALA A 337 8.23 -14.48 -4.44
C ALA A 337 8.74 -15.62 -3.55
N LEU A 338 9.94 -16.14 -3.82
CA LEU A 338 10.53 -17.23 -3.05
C LEU A 338 11.23 -16.75 -1.77
N VAL A 339 11.83 -15.55 -1.77
CA VAL A 339 12.66 -15.06 -0.66
C VAL A 339 11.89 -14.15 0.30
N ALA A 340 11.13 -13.20 -0.23
CA ALA A 340 10.60 -12.11 0.58
C ALA A 340 9.47 -12.53 1.54
N PRO A 341 8.49 -13.36 1.13
CA PRO A 341 7.44 -13.82 2.03
C PRO A 341 7.92 -14.60 3.28
N PRO A 342 8.79 -15.63 3.16
CA PRO A 342 9.28 -16.35 4.34
C PRO A 342 10.15 -15.49 5.26
N LEU A 343 10.95 -14.58 4.70
CA LEU A 343 11.75 -13.65 5.49
C LEU A 343 10.86 -12.71 6.33
N ALA A 344 9.79 -12.18 5.72
CA ALA A 344 8.83 -11.34 6.44
C ALA A 344 8.20 -12.07 7.60
N VAL A 345 7.71 -13.29 7.36
CA VAL A 345 7.15 -14.14 8.41
C VAL A 345 8.15 -14.42 9.52
N ALA A 346 9.40 -14.75 9.18
CA ALA A 346 10.43 -15.02 10.17
C ALA A 346 10.68 -13.80 11.07
N ILE A 347 10.70 -12.58 10.51
CA ILE A 347 10.88 -11.35 11.28
C ILE A 347 9.64 -11.06 12.12
N SER A 348 8.44 -11.07 11.51
CA SER A 348 7.19 -10.72 12.20
C SER A 348 6.90 -11.64 13.38
N GLN A 349 7.25 -12.93 13.31
CA GLN A 349 7.09 -13.88 14.42
C GLN A 349 8.01 -13.61 15.62
N ARG A 350 9.08 -12.84 15.44
CA ARG A 350 10.03 -12.46 16.49
C ARG A 350 9.76 -11.06 17.06
N LEU A 351 8.78 -10.34 16.51
CA LEU A 351 8.42 -9.01 17.02
C LEU A 351 7.67 -9.13 18.36
N PRO A 352 7.87 -8.17 19.28
CA PRO A 352 7.05 -8.07 20.47
C PRO A 352 5.56 -7.89 20.13
N ALA A 353 4.66 -8.41 20.98
CA ALA A 353 3.22 -8.37 20.74
C ALA A 353 2.61 -6.96 20.64
N TYR A 354 3.28 -5.93 21.16
CA TYR A 354 2.86 -4.52 21.05
C TYR A 354 3.29 -3.86 19.72
N MET A 355 3.94 -4.61 18.81
CA MET A 355 4.32 -4.14 17.49
C MET A 355 3.51 -4.87 16.42
N HIS A 356 2.99 -4.13 15.44
CA HIS A 356 2.23 -4.73 14.35
C HIS A 356 3.16 -5.49 13.38
N GLY A 357 2.72 -6.66 12.91
CA GLY A 357 3.52 -7.57 12.08
C GLY A 357 4.01 -6.99 10.75
N TYR A 358 3.41 -5.90 10.25
CA TYR A 358 3.84 -5.24 9.02
C TYR A 358 5.29 -4.75 9.05
N ILE A 359 5.86 -4.49 10.23
CA ILE A 359 7.28 -4.16 10.38
C ILE A 359 8.15 -5.25 9.75
N GLY A 360 7.81 -6.53 9.95
CA GLY A 360 8.53 -7.63 9.31
C GLY A 360 8.37 -7.63 7.79
N ASN A 361 7.21 -7.22 7.27
CA ASN A 361 6.98 -7.09 5.83
C ASN A 361 7.89 -6.01 5.23
N VAL A 362 7.92 -4.81 5.81
CA VAL A 362 8.74 -3.70 5.29
C VAL A 362 10.25 -3.93 5.47
N VAL A 363 10.67 -4.60 6.56
CA VAL A 363 12.09 -5.01 6.70
C VAL A 363 12.46 -6.05 5.65
N SER A 364 11.58 -7.03 5.40
CA SER A 364 11.79 -8.01 4.34
C SER A 364 11.86 -7.37 2.95
N MET A 365 11.00 -6.38 2.66
CA MET A 365 11.06 -5.58 1.43
C MET A 365 12.42 -4.93 1.25
N ALA A 366 12.96 -4.25 2.27
CA ALA A 366 14.28 -3.60 2.20
C ALA A 366 15.40 -4.62 1.93
N ILE A 367 15.50 -5.66 2.76
CA ILE A 367 16.58 -6.66 2.67
C ILE A 367 16.53 -7.40 1.34
N SER A 368 15.33 -7.86 0.94
CA SER A 368 15.16 -8.63 -0.29
C SER A 368 15.43 -7.77 -1.53
N THR A 369 15.02 -6.49 -1.53
CA THR A 369 15.32 -5.58 -2.64
C THR A 369 16.82 -5.32 -2.76
N LEU A 370 17.50 -5.04 -1.64
CA LEU A 370 18.95 -4.83 -1.62
C LEU A 370 19.74 -6.04 -2.16
N ALA A 371 19.28 -7.25 -1.87
CA ALA A 371 19.93 -8.47 -2.32
C ALA A 371 19.59 -8.83 -3.78
N ILE A 372 18.31 -8.76 -4.15
CA ILE A 372 17.80 -9.34 -5.40
C ILE A 372 17.97 -8.39 -6.58
N VAL A 373 17.78 -7.08 -6.41
CA VAL A 373 17.86 -6.14 -7.54
C VAL A 373 19.24 -6.14 -8.20
N PRO A 374 20.38 -6.08 -7.47
CA PRO A 374 21.70 -6.22 -8.09
C PRO A 374 21.91 -7.58 -8.75
N LEU A 375 21.44 -8.66 -8.12
CA LEU A 375 21.53 -10.01 -8.68
C LEU A 375 20.77 -10.15 -10.00
N VAL A 376 19.59 -9.54 -10.12
CA VAL A 376 18.82 -9.51 -11.38
C VAL A 376 19.59 -8.75 -12.47
N GLY A 377 20.24 -7.65 -12.13
CA GLY A 377 21.11 -6.91 -13.06
C GLY A 377 22.21 -7.80 -13.64
N LEU A 378 22.91 -8.55 -12.77
CA LEU A 378 23.94 -9.52 -13.18
C LEU A 378 23.38 -10.63 -14.09
N LEU A 379 22.18 -11.15 -13.80
CA LEU A 379 21.54 -12.21 -14.58
C LEU A 379 21.04 -11.74 -15.94
N ALA A 380 20.62 -10.48 -16.05
CA ALA A 380 20.14 -9.87 -17.28
C ALA A 380 21.27 -9.31 -18.16
N GLY A 381 22.53 -9.44 -17.74
CA GLY A 381 23.70 -8.93 -18.48
C GLY A 381 23.95 -7.43 -18.33
N GLY A 382 23.32 -6.77 -17.34
CA GLY A 382 23.62 -5.40 -16.96
C GLY A 382 24.92 -5.30 -16.16
N GLY A 383 25.74 -4.29 -16.46
CA GLY A 383 26.88 -3.93 -15.60
C GLY A 383 26.40 -3.48 -14.22
N VAL A 384 27.16 -3.81 -13.17
CA VAL A 384 26.87 -3.45 -11.77
C VAL A 384 26.93 -1.95 -11.56
#